data_AF-I7BY80-F1
#
_entry.id   AF-I7BY80-F1
#
_cell.length_a   1.000
_cell.length_b   1.000
_cell.length_c   1.000
_cell.angle_alpha   90.00
_cell.angle_beta   90.00
_cell.angle_gamma   90.00
#
_symmetry.space_group_name_H-M   'P 1'
#
loop_
_entity.id
_entity.type
_entity.pdbx_description
1 polymer ?
#
loop_
_entity_poly.entity_id
_entity_poly.type
_entity_poly.pdbx_seq_one_letter_code
_entity_poly.pdbx_strand_id
1 'polypeptide(L)'
;MGTSYAGVWEWFDLGSDGRSGSNPVDLDGPGWETYFDEDAVAAWSWNDEKRLMISHETEQSMEAKMDWLRDSPYGGTMLWAISGDTYEGDLITTLWTTLNG
;
A
#
# COMPACT_ATOMS: atom_id res chain seq x y z
N MET A 1 27.56 16.25 3.62
CA MET A 1 26.66 15.43 4.47
C MET A 1 25.65 14.82 3.54
N GLY A 2 25.76 13.51 3.27
CA GLY A 2 24.94 12.84 2.26
C GLY A 2 23.52 12.66 2.79
N THR A 3 22.55 13.14 2.04
CA THR A 3 21.18 12.65 2.14
C THR A 3 21.22 11.17 1.80
N SER A 4 20.87 10.31 2.74
CA SER A 4 20.68 8.88 2.45
C SER A 4 19.49 8.76 1.49
N TYR A 5 19.77 8.66 0.19
CA TYR A 5 18.83 8.31 -0.89
C TYR A 5 18.32 6.85 -0.79
N ALA A 6 18.47 6.22 0.36
CA ALA A 6 17.97 4.88 0.62
C ALA A 6 16.65 5.02 1.36
N GLY A 7 15.54 4.72 0.68
CA GLY A 7 14.25 4.56 1.35
C GLY A 7 14.36 3.54 2.48
N VAL A 8 13.68 3.82 3.59
CA VAL A 8 13.50 2.84 4.66
C VAL A 8 12.39 1.89 4.21
N TRP A 9 12.66 0.58 4.20
CA TRP A 9 11.67 -0.43 3.88
C TRP A 9 11.09 -1.00 5.16
N GLU A 10 9.78 -0.87 5.33
CA GLU A 10 9.03 -1.42 6.45
C GLU A 10 7.93 -2.35 5.93
N TRP A 11 7.54 -3.37 6.72
CA TRP A 11 6.81 -4.55 6.22
C TRP A 11 5.54 -4.90 7.02
N PHE A 12 5.16 -4.06 7.97
CA PHE A 12 3.92 -4.20 8.75
C PHE A 12 2.77 -3.46 8.08
N ASP A 13 1.54 -3.84 8.42
CA ASP A 13 0.31 -3.11 8.07
C ASP A 13 0.46 -1.65 8.47
N LEU A 14 0.26 -0.72 7.53
CA LEU A 14 0.41 0.72 7.72
C LEU A 14 -0.87 1.40 8.25
N GLY A 15 -2.01 0.70 8.20
CA GLY A 15 -3.25 1.15 8.81
C GLY A 15 -3.26 0.91 10.32
N SER A 16 -4.27 1.48 10.99
CA SER A 16 -4.50 1.24 12.40
C SER A 16 -5.01 -0.20 12.61
N ASP A 17 -4.12 -1.17 12.80
CA ASP A 17 -4.45 -2.59 13.02
C ASP A 17 -5.12 -2.89 14.40
N GLY A 18 -5.42 -1.85 15.18
CA GLY A 18 -5.97 -1.94 16.53
C GLY A 18 -5.02 -2.54 17.59
N ARG A 19 -3.79 -2.92 17.23
CA ARG A 19 -2.77 -3.45 18.15
C ARG A 19 -1.79 -2.33 18.53
N SER A 20 -2.05 -1.69 19.66
CA SER A 20 -1.16 -0.66 20.21
C SER A 20 0.30 -1.12 20.29
N GLY A 21 1.18 -0.48 19.52
CA GLY A 21 2.63 -0.72 19.50
C GLY A 21 3.11 -1.80 18.52
N SER A 22 2.25 -2.37 17.66
CA SER A 22 2.66 -3.29 16.58
C SER A 22 3.35 -2.57 15.40
N ASN A 23 3.01 -1.29 15.20
CA ASN A 23 3.45 -0.51 14.05
C ASN A 23 3.92 0.91 14.49
N PRO A 24 5.12 1.37 14.07
CA PRO A 24 5.62 2.73 14.31
C PRO A 24 4.93 3.85 13.48
N VAL A 25 4.14 3.51 12.46
CA VAL A 25 3.48 4.44 11.53
C VAL A 25 1.99 4.13 11.39
N ASP A 26 1.14 4.91 12.04
CA ASP A 26 -0.31 4.88 11.84
C ASP A 26 -0.72 5.89 10.75
N LEU A 27 -1.08 5.40 9.55
CA LEU A 27 -1.53 6.25 8.43
C LEU A 27 -2.95 6.81 8.63
N ASP A 28 -3.77 6.22 9.52
CA ASP A 28 -5.09 6.76 9.90
C ASP A 28 -4.96 7.87 10.95
N GLY A 29 -3.77 8.01 11.52
CA GLY A 29 -3.43 9.04 12.50
C GLY A 29 -3.41 10.45 11.92
N PRO A 30 -3.52 11.48 12.77
CA PRO A 30 -3.55 12.87 12.33
C PRO A 30 -2.26 13.27 11.59
N GLY A 31 -2.44 14.03 10.50
CA GLY A 31 -1.35 14.62 9.72
C GLY A 31 -0.81 13.75 8.59
N TRP A 32 -1.38 12.56 8.37
CA TRP A 32 -1.16 11.79 7.15
C TRP A 32 -2.28 12.03 6.15
N GLU A 33 -1.91 12.18 4.88
CA GLU A 33 -2.84 12.28 3.76
C GLU A 33 -2.36 11.36 2.64
N THR A 34 -3.26 10.53 2.11
CA THR A 34 -2.96 9.59 1.02
C THR A 34 -3.41 10.15 -0.33
N TYR A 35 -2.54 10.03 -1.31
CA TYR A 35 -2.69 10.51 -2.67
C TYR A 35 -2.54 9.35 -3.64
N PHE A 36 -3.13 9.49 -4.82
CA PHE A 36 -3.00 8.55 -5.93
C PHE A 36 -2.45 9.27 -7.16
N ASP A 37 -1.41 8.71 -7.77
CA ASP A 37 -0.84 9.18 -9.03
C ASP A 37 -1.41 8.33 -10.18
N GLU A 38 -2.17 8.95 -11.07
CA GLU A 38 -2.84 8.29 -12.19
C GLU A 38 -1.88 7.78 -13.27
N ASP A 39 -0.75 8.48 -13.48
CA ASP A 39 0.25 8.10 -14.48
C ASP A 39 1.09 6.91 -13.98
N ALA A 40 1.44 6.91 -12.69
CA ALA A 40 2.20 5.83 -12.07
C ALA A 40 1.33 4.65 -11.60
N VAL A 41 0.01 4.84 -11.48
CA VAL A 41 -0.94 3.87 -10.91
C VAL A 41 -0.47 3.41 -9.52
N ALA A 42 -0.13 4.40 -8.68
CA ALA A 42 0.49 4.16 -7.39
C ALA A 42 -0.03 5.15 -6.33
N ALA A 43 -0.18 4.65 -5.10
CA ALA A 43 -0.54 5.46 -3.96
C ALA A 43 0.69 5.85 -3.12
N TRP A 44 0.58 6.96 -2.43
CA TRP A 44 1.56 7.44 -1.47
C TRP A 44 0.91 8.30 -0.39
N SER A 45 1.39 8.20 0.85
CA SER A 45 0.99 9.06 1.95
C SER A 45 2.06 10.09 2.26
N TRP A 46 1.62 11.29 2.63
CA TRP A 46 2.46 12.41 3.01
C TRP A 46 2.10 12.91 4.40
N ASN A 47 3.14 13.23 5.18
CA ASN A 47 3.01 13.97 6.42
C ASN A 47 3.84 15.25 6.36
N ASP A 48 3.18 16.42 6.32
CA ASP A 48 3.85 17.71 6.14
C ASP A 48 4.70 18.10 7.36
N GLU A 49 4.23 17.81 8.57
CA GLU A 49 4.95 18.12 9.81
C GLU A 49 6.23 17.30 9.94
N LYS A 50 6.15 15.99 9.67
CA LYS A 50 7.29 15.06 9.76
C LYS A 50 8.18 15.09 8.52
N ARG A 51 7.71 15.67 7.41
CA ARG A 51 8.36 15.64 6.09
C ARG A 51 8.64 14.21 5.60
N LEU A 52 7.68 13.31 5.81
CA LEU A 52 7.78 11.90 5.45
C LEU A 52 6.83 11.56 4.32
N MET A 53 7.34 10.80 3.35
CA MET A 53 6.58 10.23 2.24
C MET A 53 6.70 8.71 2.31
N ILE A 54 5.57 8.00 2.20
CA ILE A 54 5.50 6.55 2.19
C ILE A 54 4.74 6.11 0.95
N SER A 55 5.37 5.34 0.07
CA SER A 55 4.66 4.70 -1.04
C SER A 55 4.20 3.31 -0.60
N HIS A 56 2.95 2.99 -0.84
CA HIS A 56 2.33 1.73 -0.44
C HIS A 56 1.20 1.36 -1.41
N GLU A 57 0.75 0.12 -1.35
CA GLU A 57 -0.45 -0.30 -2.08
C GLU A 57 -1.72 0.14 -1.34
N THR A 58 -2.78 0.38 -2.11
CA THR A 58 -4.15 0.63 -1.65
C THR A 58 -5.07 -0.28 -2.46
N GLU A 59 -6.33 -0.43 -2.01
CA GLU A 59 -7.34 -1.15 -2.79
C GLU A 59 -7.48 -0.55 -4.20
N GLN A 60 -7.44 0.78 -4.33
CA GLN A 60 -7.49 1.47 -5.63
C GLN A 60 -6.33 1.10 -6.56
N SER A 61 -5.09 1.11 -6.06
CA SER A 61 -3.93 0.73 -6.88
C SER A 61 -3.91 -0.76 -7.21
N MET A 62 -4.40 -1.60 -6.29
CA MET A 62 -4.54 -3.04 -6.49
C MET A 62 -5.58 -3.35 -7.57
N GLU A 63 -6.77 -2.75 -7.47
CA GLU A 63 -7.86 -2.90 -8.45
C GLU A 63 -7.37 -2.52 -9.85
N ALA A 64 -6.77 -1.33 -10.01
CA ALA A 64 -6.26 -0.88 -11.31
C ALA A 64 -5.23 -1.84 -11.92
N LYS A 65 -4.32 -2.40 -11.09
CA LYS A 65 -3.32 -3.38 -11.55
C LYS A 65 -3.95 -4.72 -11.92
N MET A 66 -4.96 -5.16 -11.17
CA MET A 66 -5.64 -6.43 -11.43
C MET A 66 -6.56 -6.34 -12.65
N ASP A 67 -7.23 -5.22 -12.86
CA ASP A 67 -7.99 -4.96 -14.08
C ASP A 67 -7.09 -5.04 -15.32
N TRP A 68 -5.90 -4.42 -15.26
CA TRP A 68 -4.92 -4.55 -16.33
C TRP A 68 -4.43 -5.99 -16.52
N LEU A 69 -4.17 -6.70 -15.42
CA LEU A 69 -3.67 -8.07 -15.44
C LEU A 69 -4.70 -9.04 -16.05
N ARG A 70 -6.00 -8.83 -15.79
CA ARG A 70 -7.11 -9.63 -16.32
C ARG A 70 -7.11 -9.68 -17.84
N ASP A 71 -6.78 -8.57 -18.49
CA ASP A 71 -6.73 -8.45 -19.96
C ASP A 71 -5.33 -8.74 -20.55
N SER A 72 -4.36 -9.08 -19.70
CA SER A 72 -2.98 -9.34 -20.08
C SER A 72 -2.75 -10.82 -20.45
N PRO A 73 -1.65 -11.15 -21.15
CA PRO A 73 -1.27 -12.55 -21.42
C PRO A 73 -0.58 -13.24 -20.22
N TYR A 74 -0.52 -12.61 -19.04
CA TYR A 74 0.18 -13.13 -17.87
C TYR A 74 -0.72 -14.02 -17.01
N GLY A 75 -0.14 -15.03 -16.37
CA GLY A 75 -0.89 -16.06 -15.64
C GLY A 75 -1.31 -15.70 -14.21
N GLY A 76 -0.98 -14.51 -13.72
CA GLY A 76 -1.31 -14.06 -12.37
C GLY A 76 -0.32 -13.06 -11.79
N THR A 77 -0.48 -12.76 -10.50
CA THR A 77 0.35 -11.83 -9.72
C THR A 77 0.85 -12.49 -8.43
N MET A 78 1.73 -11.80 -7.71
CA MET A 78 2.27 -12.22 -6.42
C MET A 78 2.19 -11.05 -5.43
N LEU A 79 1.66 -11.31 -4.24
CA LEU A 79 1.63 -10.38 -3.11
C LEU A 79 2.76 -10.72 -2.13
N TRP A 80 3.64 -9.76 -1.85
CA TRP A 80 4.72 -9.92 -0.88
C TRP A 80 4.57 -8.90 0.26
N ALA A 81 4.36 -9.31 1.52
CA ALA A 81 3.94 -10.65 1.97
C ALA A 81 2.56 -10.54 2.61
N ILE A 82 1.86 -11.67 2.74
CA ILE A 82 0.52 -11.72 3.33
C ILE A 82 0.45 -11.14 4.76
N SER A 83 1.57 -11.09 5.47
CA SER A 83 1.67 -10.48 6.80
C SER A 83 1.66 -8.95 6.80
N GLY A 84 1.84 -8.32 5.63
CA GLY A 84 1.76 -6.86 5.46
C GLY A 84 0.40 -6.38 4.94
N ASP A 85 -0.57 -7.28 4.82
CA ASP A 85 -1.96 -6.93 4.56
C ASP A 85 -2.67 -6.57 5.89
N THR A 86 -3.83 -5.94 5.79
CA THR A 86 -4.66 -5.63 6.96
C THR A 86 -5.14 -6.91 7.65
N TYR A 87 -5.61 -6.79 8.89
CA TYR A 87 -6.16 -7.94 9.62
C TYR A 87 -7.35 -8.58 8.88
N GLU A 88 -8.13 -7.76 8.19
CA GLU A 88 -9.27 -8.13 7.36
C GLU A 88 -8.85 -8.72 6.00
N GLY A 89 -7.61 -8.47 5.56
CA GLY A 89 -7.07 -8.96 4.28
C GLY A 89 -7.62 -8.20 3.08
N ASP A 90 -7.64 -6.87 3.16
CA ASP A 90 -8.27 -6.01 2.16
C ASP A 90 -7.57 -6.09 0.80
N LEU A 91 -6.24 -6.13 0.77
CA LEU A 91 -5.49 -6.16 -0.49
C LEU A 91 -5.61 -7.53 -1.17
N ILE A 92 -5.52 -8.64 -0.43
CA ILE A 92 -5.71 -9.97 -1.01
C ILE A 92 -7.16 -10.19 -1.48
N THR A 93 -8.14 -9.63 -0.77
CA THR A 93 -9.55 -9.69 -1.16
C THR A 93 -9.82 -8.88 -2.41
N THR A 94 -9.31 -7.64 -2.48
CA THR A 94 -9.39 -6.80 -3.69
C THR A 94 -8.75 -7.51 -4.88
N LEU A 95 -7.55 -8.06 -4.69
CA LEU A 95 -6.86 -8.81 -5.73
C LEU A 95 -7.70 -9.96 -6.29
N TRP A 96 -8.26 -10.79 -5.40
CA TRP A 96 -9.06 -11.95 -5.81
C TRP A 96 -10.37 -11.54 -6.48
N THR A 97 -11.07 -10.54 -5.93
CA THR A 97 -12.35 -10.09 -6.45
C THR A 97 -12.22 -9.43 -7.81
N THR A 98 -11.22 -8.58 -8.04
CA THR A 98 -11.02 -7.93 -9.36
C THR A 98 -10.66 -8.94 -10.45
N LEU A 99 -9.88 -9.98 -10.13
CA LEU A 99 -9.48 -11.00 -11.10
C LEU A 99 -10.57 -12.03 -11.43
N ASN A 100 -11.51 -12.29 -10.51
CA ASN A 100 -12.52 -13.36 -10.65
C ASN A 100 -13.96 -12.85 -10.66
N GLY A 101 -14.18 -11.55 -10.51
CA GLY A 101 -15.49 -10.88 -10.55
C GLY A 101 -16.03 -10.64 -11.94
#